data_AF-K1ZL12-F1
#
_entry.id   AF-K1ZL12-F1
#
_cell.length_a   1.000
_cell.length_b   1.000
_cell.length_c   1.000
_cell.angle_alpha   90.00
_cell.angle_beta   90.00
_cell.angle_gamma   90.00
#
_symmetry.space_group_name_H-M   'P 1'
#
loop_
_entity.id
_entity.type
_entity.pdbx_description
1 polymer ?
#
loop_
_entity_poly.entity_id
_entity_poly.type
_entity_poly.pdbx_seq_one_letter_code
_entity_poly.pdbx_strand_id
1 'polypeptide(L)'
;MHDIHAANQILKKAIEEARRRKLTKISKIFVELGDIIEHGELISAKNLRENIIDLAKGTIADNAEVVIKKSNSDFLRLIEIEAN
;
A
#
# COMPACT_ATOMS: atom_id res chain seq x y z
N MET A 1 -12.99 -4.40 -10.78
CA MET A 1 -11.77 -4.75 -10.01
C MET A 1 -11.95 -4.20 -8.61
N HIS A 2 -12.15 -5.07 -7.61
CA HIS A 2 -12.71 -4.70 -6.30
C HIS A 2 -11.74 -4.05 -5.30
N ASP A 3 -10.41 -4.20 -5.43
CA ASP A 3 -9.46 -3.72 -4.39
C ASP A 3 -8.58 -2.53 -4.81
N ILE A 4 -8.85 -1.90 -5.97
CA ILE A 4 -8.01 -0.81 -6.51
C ILE A 4 -8.09 0.44 -5.64
N HIS A 5 -9.24 0.71 -5.03
CA HIS A 5 -9.45 1.92 -4.26
C HIS A 5 -8.58 1.93 -2.99
N ALA A 6 -8.60 0.85 -2.22
CA ALA A 6 -7.71 0.62 -1.07
C ALA A 6 -6.22 0.74 -1.44
N ALA A 7 -5.81 0.07 -2.53
CA ALA A 7 -4.43 0.12 -3.01
C ALA A 7 -3.99 1.56 -3.36
N ASN A 8 -4.84 2.30 -4.08
CA ASN A 8 -4.58 3.68 -4.46
C ASN A 8 -4.49 4.61 -3.25
N GLN A 9 -5.34 4.42 -2.24
CA GLN A 9 -5.25 5.21 -1.00
C GLN A 9 -3.93 4.98 -0.26
N ILE A 10 -3.48 3.72 -0.15
CA ILE A 10 -2.20 3.39 0.46
C ILE A 10 -1.04 4.01 -0.32
N LEU A 11 -1.03 3.86 -1.64
CA LEU A 11 0.04 4.40 -2.49
C LEU A 11 0.10 5.94 -2.39
N LYS A 12 -1.05 6.62 -2.41
CA LYS A 12 -1.10 8.08 -2.22
C LYS A 12 -0.50 8.48 -0.88
N LYS A 13 -0.91 7.83 0.22
CA LYS A 13 -0.33 8.08 1.55
C LYS A 13 1.17 7.87 1.57
N ALA A 14 1.67 6.80 0.93
CA ALA A 14 3.10 6.51 0.85
C ALA A 14 3.87 7.61 0.09
N ILE A 15 3.34 8.04 -1.06
CA ILE A 15 3.94 9.12 -1.86
C ILE A 15 3.90 10.45 -1.11
N GLU A 16 2.79 10.76 -0.44
CA GLU A 16 2.67 11.96 0.39
C GLU A 16 3.69 11.96 1.53
N GLU A 17 3.88 10.84 2.20
CA GLU A 17 4.89 10.71 3.25
C GLU A 17 6.32 10.87 2.70
N ALA A 18 6.61 10.22 1.57
CA ALA A 18 7.89 10.36 0.89
C ALA A 18 8.16 11.82 0.49
N ARG A 19 7.15 12.53 -0.02
CA ARG A 19 7.26 13.97 -0.33
C ARG A 19 7.52 14.80 0.92
N ARG A 20 6.85 14.52 2.04
CA ARG A 20 7.10 15.21 3.33
C ARG A 20 8.53 15.00 3.82
N ARG A 21 9.06 13.78 3.67
CA ARG A 21 10.45 13.41 3.97
C ARG A 21 11.47 13.81 2.90
N LYS A 22 11.02 14.44 1.79
CA LYS A 22 11.86 14.79 0.62
C LYS A 22 12.62 13.58 0.02
N LEU A 23 12.02 12.40 0.10
CA LEU A 23 12.56 11.18 -0.49
C LEU A 23 12.40 11.22 -2.01
N THR A 24 13.45 10.83 -2.71
CA THR A 24 13.46 10.73 -4.17
C THR A 24 12.91 9.39 -4.66
N LYS A 25 13.00 8.35 -3.82
CA LYS A 25 12.53 6.99 -4.13
C LYS A 25 12.05 6.27 -2.87
N ILE A 26 11.01 5.45 -3.02
CA ILE A 26 10.53 4.53 -1.99
C ILE A 26 11.02 3.13 -2.40
N SER A 27 11.72 2.47 -1.49
CA SER A 27 12.22 1.10 -1.69
C SER A 27 11.34 0.07 -1.04
N LYS A 28 10.61 0.44 0.03
CA LYS A 28 9.71 -0.47 0.74
C LYS A 28 8.47 0.24 1.27
N ILE A 29 7.34 -0.44 1.22
CA ILE A 29 6.06 0.03 1.77
C ILE A 29 5.53 -1.03 2.72
N PHE A 30 5.36 -0.65 3.99
CA PHE A 30 4.75 -1.50 5.01
C PHE A 30 3.29 -1.13 5.18
N VAL A 31 2.42 -2.10 5.01
CA VAL A 31 0.96 -1.93 5.08
C VAL A 31 0.41 -2.90 6.12
N GLU A 32 -0.47 -2.41 6.98
CA GLU A 32 -1.27 -3.24 7.86
C GLU A 32 -2.63 -3.45 7.22
N LEU A 33 -2.99 -4.71 7.00
CA LEU A 33 -4.28 -5.11 6.48
C LEU A 33 -5.04 -5.85 7.57
N GLY A 34 -6.13 -5.24 8.01
CA GLY A 34 -7.15 -5.86 8.82
C GLY A 34 -8.05 -6.84 8.06
N ASP A 35 -8.98 -7.47 8.78
CA ASP A 35 -10.10 -8.25 8.22
C ASP A 35 -11.18 -7.29 7.68
N ILE A 36 -10.87 -6.64 6.55
CA ILE A 36 -11.75 -5.67 5.92
C ILE A 36 -12.54 -6.35 4.82
N ILE A 37 -13.85 -6.13 4.84
CA ILE A 37 -14.77 -6.55 3.79
C ILE A 37 -15.07 -5.32 2.92
N GLU A 38 -14.49 -5.27 1.71
CA GLU A 38 -14.86 -4.28 0.70
C GLU A 38 -15.77 -4.92 -0.34
N HIS A 39 -16.92 -4.30 -0.57
CA HIS A 39 -17.93 -4.78 -1.53
C HIS A 39 -18.39 -6.25 -1.32
N GLY A 40 -18.42 -6.71 -0.07
CA GLY A 40 -18.88 -8.07 0.28
C GLY A 40 -17.82 -9.16 0.11
N GLU A 41 -16.59 -8.80 -0.26
CA GLU A 41 -15.44 -9.70 -0.32
C GLU A 41 -14.35 -9.26 0.65
N LEU A 42 -13.66 -10.24 1.24
CA LEU A 42 -12.53 -9.97 2.11
C LEU A 42 -11.32 -9.54 1.27
N ILE A 43 -10.76 -8.37 1.58
CA ILE A 43 -9.58 -7.87 0.88
C ILE A 43 -8.44 -8.87 1.06
N SER A 44 -7.97 -9.44 -0.05
CA SER A 44 -6.84 -10.35 -0.02
C SER A 44 -5.53 -9.57 0.00
N ALA A 45 -4.66 -9.89 0.96
CA ALA A 45 -3.29 -9.33 1.03
C ALA A 45 -2.53 -9.47 -0.29
N LYS A 46 -2.76 -10.57 -1.03
CA LYS A 46 -2.19 -10.78 -2.36
C LYS A 46 -2.70 -9.74 -3.36
N ASN A 47 -4.02 -9.60 -3.51
CA ASN A 47 -4.63 -8.64 -4.42
C ASN A 47 -4.22 -7.20 -4.10
N LEU A 48 -4.26 -6.83 -2.82
CA LEU A 48 -3.86 -5.50 -2.38
C LEU A 48 -2.39 -5.23 -2.74
N ARG A 49 -1.50 -6.20 -2.52
CA ARG A 49 -0.08 -6.10 -2.89
C ARG A 49 0.10 -5.91 -4.39
N GLU A 50 -0.52 -6.75 -5.21
CA GLU A 50 -0.40 -6.68 -6.66
C GLU A 50 -0.94 -5.35 -7.21
N ASN A 51 -2.09 -4.89 -6.71
CA ASN A 51 -2.65 -3.60 -7.09
C ASN A 51 -1.75 -2.42 -6.69
N ILE A 52 -1.14 -2.44 -5.50
CA ILE A 52 -0.19 -1.38 -5.10
C ILE A 52 1.02 -1.38 -6.04
N ILE A 53 1.58 -2.55 -6.34
CA ILE A 53 2.73 -2.67 -7.26
C ILE A 53 2.37 -2.15 -8.65
N ASP A 54 1.20 -2.52 -9.18
CA ASP A 54 0.76 -2.06 -10.49
C ASP A 54 0.52 -0.55 -10.55
N LEU A 55 -0.11 0.02 -9.51
CA LEU A 55 -0.32 1.47 -9.42
C LEU A 55 0.97 2.24 -9.17
N ALA A 56 1.97 1.62 -8.54
CA ALA A 56 3.25 2.25 -8.25
C ALA A 56 4.15 2.41 -9.48
N LYS A 57 3.86 1.69 -10.58
CA LYS A 57 4.62 1.76 -11.83
C LYS A 57 4.66 3.20 -12.35
N GLY A 58 5.87 3.70 -12.63
CA GLY A 58 6.09 5.07 -13.09
C GLY A 58 5.97 6.15 -12.01
N THR A 59 5.93 5.78 -10.73
CA THR A 59 5.98 6.71 -9.58
C THR A 59 7.31 6.61 -8.82
N ILE A 60 7.49 7.40 -7.76
CA ILE A 60 8.66 7.27 -6.86
C ILE A 60 8.65 5.95 -6.07
N ALA A 61 7.53 5.23 -6.04
CA ALA A 61 7.41 3.89 -5.48
C ALA A 61 7.59 2.77 -6.51
N ASP A 62 8.03 3.11 -7.72
CA ASP A 62 8.31 2.14 -8.76
C ASP A 62 9.36 1.13 -8.29
N ASN A 63 9.05 -0.16 -8.46
CA ASN A 63 9.83 -1.29 -7.93
C ASN A 63 9.95 -1.35 -6.39
N ALA A 64 9.11 -0.65 -5.62
CA ALA A 64 9.11 -0.77 -4.16
C ALA A 64 8.65 -2.16 -3.71
N GLU A 65 9.30 -2.72 -2.69
CA GLU A 65 8.84 -3.94 -2.03
C GLU A 65 7.63 -3.63 -1.13
N VAL A 66 6.49 -4.25 -1.41
CA VAL A 66 5.26 -4.07 -0.62
C VAL A 66 5.10 -5.24 0.35
N VAL A 67 5.17 -4.93 1.64
CA VAL A 67 4.99 -5.89 2.74
C VAL A 67 3.65 -5.65 3.42
N ILE A 68 2.73 -6.61 3.26
CA ILE A 68 1.42 -6.56 3.91
C ILE A 68 1.44 -7.45 5.16
N LYS A 69 1.29 -6.83 6.33
CA LYS A 69 1.09 -7.52 7.60
C LYS A 69 -0.40 -7.64 7.87
N LYS A 70 -0.87 -8.89 8.00
CA LYS A 70 -2.24 -9.15 8.47
C LYS A 70 -2.32 -8.89 9.98
N SER A 71 -3.39 -8.24 10.42
CA SER A 71 -3.71 -8.03 11.83
C SER A 71 -5.18 -8.31 12.09
N ASN A 72 -5.56 -8.66 13.32
CA ASN A 72 -6.97 -8.77 13.78
C ASN A 72 -7.64 -7.39 13.93
N SER A 73 -7.28 -6.45 13.06
CA SER A 73 -7.83 -5.10 13.03
C SER A 73 -8.94 -5.03 11.99
N ASP A 74 -9.83 -4.05 12.08
CA ASP A 74 -10.84 -3.79 11.03
C ASP A 74 -10.44 -2.60 10.12
N PHE A 75 -9.14 -2.35 9.97
CA PHE A 75 -8.64 -1.18 9.24
C PHE A 75 -7.42 -1.48 8.37
N LEU A 76 -7.30 -0.69 7.29
CA LEU A 76 -6.17 -0.71 6.35
C LEU A 76 -5.38 0.58 6.57
N ARG A 77 -4.09 0.44 6.87
CA ARG A 77 -3.22 1.62 7.04
C ARG A 77 -1.80 1.39 6.53
N LEU A 78 -1.20 2.47 6.08
CA LEU A 78 0.24 2.56 5.87
C LEU A 78 0.91 2.58 7.24
N ILE A 79 1.81 1.63 7.49
CA ILE A 79 2.63 1.58 8.72
C ILE A 79 3.84 2.49 8.53
N GLU A 80 4.62 2.25 7.49
CA GLU A 80 5.90 2.91 7.26
C GLU A 80 6.33 2.80 5.79
N ILE A 81 7.24 3.69 5.39
CA ILE A 81 7.95 3.61 4.12
C ILE A 81 9.46 3.67 4.37
N GLU A 82 10.22 2.89 3.60
CA GLU A 82 11.67 3.00 3.53
C GLU A 82 12.10 3.60 2.20
N ALA A 83 13.14 4.43 2.24
CA ALA A 83 13.79 5.00 1.07
C ALA A 83 15.21 4.47 0.93
N ASN A 84 15.70 4.44 -0.30
CA ASN A 84 17.09 4.13 -0.65
C ASN A 84 17.57 5.18 -1.65
#